data_AF-A0A7C2PWU7-F1
#
_entry.id   AF-A0A7C2PWU7-F1
#
_cell.length_a   1.000
_cell.length_b   1.000
_cell.length_c   1.000
_cell.angle_alpha   90.00
_cell.angle_beta   90.00
_cell.angle_gamma   90.00
#
_symmetry.space_group_name_H-M   'P 1'
#
loop_
_entity.id
_entity.type
_entity.pdbx_description
1 polymer ?
#
loop_
_entity_poly.entity_id
_entity_poly.type
_entity_poly.pdbx_seq_one_letter_code
_entity_poly.pdbx_strand_id
1 'polypeptide(L)'
;MSTKPPPSTSDLVAAARAASLAKAASASTLSLEQRLANLEKAIKVTDDGVFIESAKKLTVKAMTIEIEGTALVIMKGGASVEVKGGATLVLQGGTVASLKAAVVKLNNGSSPVAAVGSRVVPSAPPFFMVDSGNATVLV
;
A
#
# COMPACT_ATOMS: atom_id res chain seq x y z
N MET A 1 71.16 -21.62 2.97
CA MET A 1 69.71 -21.46 3.18
C MET A 1 69.44 -19.97 3.40
N SER A 2 68.90 -19.27 2.40
CA SER A 2 68.62 -17.83 2.52
C SER A 2 67.27 -17.67 3.22
N THR A 3 67.26 -17.19 4.46
CA THR A 3 66.03 -16.94 5.21
C THR A 3 65.44 -15.62 4.74
N LYS A 4 64.15 -15.64 4.38
CA LYS A 4 63.43 -14.45 3.93
C LYS A 4 63.52 -13.37 5.02
N PRO A 5 63.89 -12.11 4.68
CA PRO A 5 63.96 -11.04 5.66
C PRO A 5 62.58 -10.80 6.30
N PRO A 6 62.54 -10.39 7.58
CA PRO A 6 61.29 -10.15 8.29
C PRO A 6 60.49 -9.02 7.61
N PRO A 7 59.14 -9.07 7.64
CA PRO A 7 58.30 -8.07 7.00
C PRO A 7 58.54 -6.69 7.60
N SER A 8 58.49 -5.65 6.75
CA SER A 8 58.64 -4.27 7.18
C SER A 8 57.44 -3.79 7.99
N THR A 9 57.59 -2.73 8.78
CA THR A 9 56.49 -2.10 9.51
C THR A 9 55.37 -1.64 8.58
N SER A 10 55.70 -1.17 7.38
CA SER A 10 54.74 -0.84 6.32
C SER A 10 53.96 -2.07 5.83
N ASP A 11 54.62 -3.23 5.70
CA ASP A 11 53.95 -4.48 5.29
C ASP A 11 52.97 -4.96 6.37
N LEU A 12 53.34 -4.83 7.64
CA LEU A 12 52.48 -5.18 8.77
C LEU A 12 51.26 -4.25 8.85
N VAL A 13 51.43 -2.94 8.63
CA VAL A 13 50.32 -1.97 8.60
C VAL A 13 49.41 -2.22 7.39
N ALA A 14 49.98 -2.51 6.21
CA ALA A 14 49.21 -2.86 5.02
C ALA A 14 48.40 -4.16 5.22
N ALA A 15 49.01 -5.19 5.81
CA ALA A 15 48.35 -6.45 6.13
C ALA A 15 47.24 -6.28 7.17
N ALA A 16 47.48 -5.49 8.22
CA ALA A 16 46.46 -5.18 9.23
C ALA A 16 45.27 -4.43 8.61
N ARG A 17 45.53 -3.47 7.72
CA ARG A 17 44.48 -2.75 6.99
C ARG A 17 43.70 -3.68 6.08
N ALA A 18 44.37 -4.54 5.32
CA ALA A 18 43.72 -5.54 4.46
C ALA A 18 42.84 -6.51 5.27
N ALA A 19 43.33 -7.00 6.43
CA ALA A 19 42.57 -7.86 7.32
C ALA A 19 41.33 -7.16 7.91
N SER A 20 41.46 -5.88 8.30
CA SER A 20 40.34 -5.09 8.81
C SER A 20 39.27 -4.85 7.74
N LEU A 21 39.68 -4.59 6.50
CA LEU A 21 38.79 -4.42 5.36
C LEU A 21 38.06 -5.73 5.02
N ALA A 22 38.76 -6.86 5.01
CA ALA A 22 38.17 -8.17 4.79
C ALA A 22 37.10 -8.47 5.86
N LYS A 23 37.39 -8.21 7.13
CA LYS A 23 36.43 -8.41 8.23
C LYS A 23 35.19 -7.50 8.09
N ALA A 24 35.37 -6.25 7.71
CA ALA A 24 34.27 -5.31 7.48
C ALA A 24 33.39 -5.74 6.28
N ALA A 25 34.02 -6.25 5.22
CA ALA A 25 33.31 -6.78 4.05
C ALA A 25 32.47 -8.01 4.43
N SER A 26 33.03 -8.98 5.17
CA SER A 26 32.31 -10.18 5.61
C SER A 26 31.14 -9.88 6.55
N ALA A 27 31.28 -8.87 7.43
CA ALA A 27 30.16 -8.44 8.28
C ALA A 27 29.04 -7.82 7.45
N SER A 28 29.40 -7.06 6.41
CA SER A 28 28.44 -6.42 5.52
C SER A 28 27.68 -7.44 4.67
N THR A 29 28.36 -8.49 4.18
CA THR A 29 27.70 -9.56 3.41
C THR A 29 26.69 -10.31 4.26
N LEU A 30 27.04 -10.70 5.48
CA LEU A 30 26.11 -11.37 6.40
C LEU A 30 24.87 -10.51 6.71
N SER A 31 25.06 -9.20 6.90
CA SER A 31 23.95 -8.27 7.11
C SER A 31 23.02 -8.19 5.91
N LEU A 32 23.57 -8.18 4.69
CA LEU A 32 22.78 -8.16 3.45
C LEU A 32 22.00 -9.46 3.24
N GLU A 33 22.63 -10.62 3.48
CA GLU A 33 21.98 -11.93 3.39
C GLU A 33 20.79 -12.03 4.34
N GLN A 34 20.96 -11.57 5.58
CA GLN A 34 19.88 -11.56 6.56
C GLN A 34 18.73 -10.62 6.15
N ARG A 35 19.05 -9.45 5.57
CA ARG A 35 18.04 -8.53 5.04
C ARG A 35 17.29 -9.15 3.85
N LEU A 36 17.99 -9.84 2.96
CA LEU A 36 17.38 -10.51 1.82
C LEU A 36 16.43 -11.62 2.29
N ALA A 37 16.88 -12.49 3.20
CA ALA A 37 16.05 -13.54 3.76
C ALA A 37 14.78 -13.02 4.45
N ASN A 38 14.85 -11.84 5.08
CA ASN A 38 13.68 -11.19 5.65
C ASN A 38 12.72 -10.65 4.58
N LEU A 39 13.25 -10.09 3.48
CA LEU A 39 12.44 -9.57 2.38
C LEU A 39 11.76 -10.70 1.60
N GLU A 40 12.45 -11.81 1.34
CA GLU A 40 11.88 -12.98 0.64
C GLU A 40 10.72 -13.63 1.41
N LYS A 41 10.70 -13.51 2.74
CA LYS A 41 9.57 -13.95 3.56
C LYS A 41 8.39 -12.98 3.53
N ALA A 42 8.66 -11.69 3.34
CA ALA A 42 7.63 -10.65 3.37
C ALA A 42 7.00 -10.43 1.99
N ILE A 43 7.79 -10.60 0.93
CA ILE A 43 7.45 -10.27 -0.45
C ILE A 43 7.72 -11.50 -1.32
N LYS A 44 6.68 -12.00 -1.99
CA LYS A 44 6.81 -13.03 -3.02
C LYS A 44 6.67 -12.37 -4.39
N VAL A 45 7.72 -12.49 -5.20
CA VAL A 45 7.68 -12.08 -6.61
C VAL A 45 7.50 -13.36 -7.43
N THR A 46 6.44 -13.41 -8.21
CA THR A 46 6.12 -14.51 -9.14
C THR A 46 5.95 -13.95 -10.54
N ASP A 47 5.78 -14.84 -11.52
CA ASP A 47 5.47 -14.44 -12.90
C ASP A 47 4.12 -13.70 -12.99
N ASP A 48 3.21 -13.96 -12.05
CA ASP A 48 1.90 -13.32 -11.95
C ASP A 48 1.94 -11.98 -11.19
N GLY A 49 3.06 -11.62 -10.55
CA GLY A 49 3.25 -10.31 -9.91
C GLY A 49 3.89 -10.33 -8.52
N VAL A 50 3.61 -9.29 -7.74
CA VAL A 50 4.21 -9.06 -6.41
C VAL A 50 3.16 -9.21 -5.32
N PHE A 51 3.40 -10.14 -4.40
CA PHE A 51 2.53 -10.43 -3.26
C PHE A 51 3.21 -10.04 -1.95
N ILE A 52 2.47 -9.35 -1.08
CA ILE A 52 2.92 -9.00 0.26
C ILE A 52 2.16 -9.87 1.24
N GLU A 53 2.79 -10.92 1.77
CA GLU A 53 2.09 -11.96 2.55
C GLU A 53 1.72 -11.51 3.96
N SER A 54 2.55 -10.66 4.55
CA SER A 54 2.44 -10.31 5.98
C SER A 54 2.91 -8.89 6.27
N ALA A 55 2.27 -7.90 5.65
CA ALA A 55 2.49 -6.50 6.01
C ALA A 55 1.57 -6.06 7.15
N LYS A 56 2.16 -5.48 8.21
CA LYS A 56 1.40 -4.73 9.22
C LYS A 56 0.90 -3.38 8.70
N LYS A 57 1.65 -2.79 7.76
CA LYS A 57 1.34 -1.49 7.14
C LYS A 57 1.98 -1.44 5.76
N LEU A 58 1.20 -0.98 4.78
CA LEU A 58 1.68 -0.58 3.47
C LEU A 58 1.45 0.93 3.32
N THR A 59 2.43 1.64 2.78
CA THR A 59 2.29 3.08 2.51
C THR A 59 2.83 3.36 1.13
N VAL A 60 1.96 3.85 0.26
CA VAL A 60 2.29 4.23 -1.11
C VAL A 60 2.31 5.76 -1.17
N LYS A 61 3.45 6.33 -1.52
CA LYS A 61 3.59 7.76 -1.81
C LYS A 61 3.73 7.91 -3.31
N ALA A 62 2.61 8.16 -3.99
CA ALA A 62 2.56 8.34 -5.43
C ALA A 62 1.71 9.56 -5.76
N MET A 63 2.03 10.22 -6.87
CA MET A 63 1.16 11.28 -7.43
C MET A 63 -0.02 10.65 -8.18
N THR A 64 0.25 9.56 -8.91
CA THR A 64 -0.74 8.83 -9.71
C THR A 64 -0.53 7.32 -9.53
N ILE A 65 -1.63 6.57 -9.52
CA ILE A 65 -1.64 5.10 -9.60
C ILE A 65 -2.54 4.75 -10.78
N GLU A 66 -1.98 4.06 -11.77
CA GLU A 66 -2.70 3.57 -12.95
C GLU A 66 -2.74 2.04 -12.91
N ILE A 67 -3.89 1.47 -13.27
CA ILE A 67 -4.10 0.02 -13.33
C ILE A 67 -4.65 -0.29 -14.71
N GLU A 68 -3.91 -1.07 -15.48
CA GLU A 68 -4.38 -1.60 -16.76
C GLU A 68 -5.19 -2.87 -16.50
N GLY A 69 -6.48 -2.86 -16.87
CA GLY A 69 -7.40 -3.97 -16.66
C GLY A 69 -8.26 -3.84 -15.40
N THR A 70 -8.55 -4.97 -14.75
CA THR A 70 -9.49 -5.03 -13.62
C THR A 70 -8.77 -4.82 -12.29
N ALA A 71 -9.16 -3.79 -11.55
CA ALA A 71 -8.76 -3.60 -10.17
C ALA A 71 -9.76 -4.28 -9.21
N LEU A 72 -9.28 -5.17 -8.33
CA LEU A 72 -10.08 -5.81 -7.28
C LEU A 72 -9.48 -5.49 -5.91
N VAL A 73 -10.28 -4.87 -5.04
CA VAL A 73 -9.91 -4.56 -3.66
C VAL A 73 -10.87 -5.28 -2.72
N ILE A 74 -10.36 -6.19 -1.91
CA ILE A 74 -11.14 -6.96 -0.92
C ILE A 74 -10.60 -6.66 0.47
N MET A 75 -11.49 -6.22 1.36
CA MET A 75 -11.18 -5.96 2.76
C MET A 75 -12.00 -6.88 3.65
N LYS A 76 -11.33 -7.68 4.49
CA LYS A 76 -11.99 -8.61 5.43
C LYS A 76 -12.40 -7.96 6.75
N GLY A 77 -12.20 -6.65 6.90
CA GLY A 77 -12.50 -5.89 8.11
C GLY A 77 -13.02 -4.49 7.78
N GLY A 78 -13.05 -3.61 8.78
CA GLY A 78 -13.44 -2.21 8.59
C GLY A 78 -12.50 -1.49 7.63
N ALA A 79 -13.08 -0.67 6.76
CA ALA A 79 -12.36 0.18 5.83
C ALA A 79 -12.60 1.65 6.17
N SER A 80 -11.55 2.47 6.08
CA SER A 80 -11.67 3.92 6.16
C SER A 80 -10.87 4.54 5.02
N VAL A 81 -11.47 5.52 4.34
CA VAL A 81 -10.84 6.30 3.28
C VAL A 81 -10.99 7.77 3.67
N GLU A 82 -9.86 8.44 3.84
CA GLU A 82 -9.80 9.87 4.15
C GLU A 82 -9.05 10.59 3.03
N VAL A 83 -9.66 11.63 2.47
CA VAL A 83 -9.02 12.51 1.48
C VAL A 83 -8.88 13.90 2.09
N LYS A 84 -7.63 14.36 2.21
CA LYS A 84 -7.31 15.71 2.70
C LYS A 84 -7.29 16.68 1.52
N GLY A 85 -8.47 16.95 0.96
CA GLY A 85 -8.63 17.82 -0.21
C GLY A 85 -9.89 17.46 -1.01
N GLY A 86 -10.00 18.03 -2.21
CA GLY A 86 -11.03 17.62 -3.16
C GLY A 86 -10.76 16.21 -3.69
N ALA A 87 -11.81 15.39 -3.76
CA ALA A 87 -11.77 14.09 -4.42
C ALA A 87 -12.79 14.10 -5.56
N THR A 88 -12.43 13.52 -6.70
CA THR A 88 -13.36 13.29 -7.80
C THR A 88 -13.28 11.82 -8.18
N LEU A 89 -14.44 11.17 -8.22
CA LEU A 89 -14.59 9.80 -8.69
C LEU A 89 -15.35 9.84 -10.02
N VAL A 90 -14.72 9.32 -11.07
CA VAL A 90 -15.34 9.19 -12.40
C VAL A 90 -15.47 7.70 -12.71
N LEU A 91 -16.70 7.25 -12.93
CA LEU A 91 -17.01 5.88 -13.30
C LEU A 91 -17.59 5.87 -14.70
N GLN A 92 -16.95 5.12 -15.60
CA GLN A 92 -17.41 4.95 -16.97
C GLN A 92 -18.02 3.55 -17.10
N GLY A 93 -19.27 3.47 -17.55
CA GLY A 93 -20.02 2.22 -17.66
C GLY A 93 -20.98 1.95 -16.50
N GLY A 94 -21.63 0.79 -16.55
CA GLY A 94 -22.59 0.37 -15.52
C GLY A 94 -21.91 0.13 -14.17
N THR A 95 -22.35 0.84 -13.14
CA THR A 95 -21.83 0.69 -11.77
C THR A 95 -22.93 0.18 -10.86
N VAL A 96 -22.57 -0.73 -9.95
CA VAL A 96 -23.45 -1.20 -8.88
C VAL A 96 -22.77 -0.96 -7.54
N ALA A 97 -23.48 -0.34 -6.60
CA ALA A 97 -23.06 -0.21 -5.21
C ALA A 97 -24.08 -0.94 -4.32
N SER A 98 -23.63 -1.96 -3.60
CA SER A 98 -24.45 -2.72 -2.66
C SER A 98 -23.90 -2.53 -1.26
N LEU A 99 -24.69 -1.91 -0.37
CA LEU A 99 -24.27 -1.62 0.98
C LEU A 99 -25.24 -2.24 1.99
N LYS A 100 -24.70 -3.05 2.90
CA LYS A 100 -25.43 -3.56 4.06
C LYS A 100 -24.88 -2.89 5.31
N ALA A 101 -25.34 -1.68 5.59
CA ALA A 101 -24.89 -0.88 6.73
C ALA A 101 -26.09 -0.49 7.60
N ALA A 102 -25.83 -0.30 8.90
CA ALA A 102 -26.84 0.21 9.83
C ALA A 102 -27.15 1.70 9.59
N VAL A 103 -26.16 2.48 9.11
CA VAL A 103 -26.28 3.92 8.87
C VAL A 103 -25.44 4.30 7.65
N VAL A 104 -25.99 5.18 6.80
CA VAL A 104 -25.27 5.86 5.72
C VAL A 104 -25.44 7.36 5.92
N LYS A 105 -24.32 8.08 6.00
CA LYS A 105 -24.33 9.55 6.15
C LYS A 105 -23.63 10.18 4.97
N LEU A 106 -24.40 10.83 4.10
CA LEU A 106 -23.89 11.64 3.00
C LEU A 106 -24.00 13.10 3.42
N ASN A 107 -22.86 13.81 3.54
CA ASN A 107 -22.85 15.23 3.86
C ASN A 107 -22.18 15.99 2.73
N ASN A 108 -22.90 16.92 2.10
CA ASN A 108 -22.32 17.86 1.14
C ASN A 108 -22.27 19.26 1.76
N GLY A 109 -21.47 19.41 2.84
CA GLY A 109 -21.45 20.66 3.61
C GLY A 109 -22.85 21.06 4.10
N SER A 110 -23.28 22.28 3.76
CA SER A 110 -24.55 22.90 4.23
C SER A 110 -25.79 22.51 3.44
N SER A 111 -25.69 21.71 2.37
CA SER A 111 -26.84 21.38 1.51
C SER A 111 -27.13 19.86 1.54
N PRO A 112 -28.35 19.45 1.94
CA PRO A 112 -28.72 18.04 1.89
C PRO A 112 -28.82 17.54 0.45
N VAL A 113 -28.27 16.35 0.17
CA VAL A 113 -28.31 15.70 -1.15
C VAL A 113 -29.69 15.08 -1.44
N ALA A 114 -30.43 14.72 -0.39
CA ALA A 114 -31.85 14.36 -0.40
C ALA A 114 -32.37 14.36 1.05
N ALA A 115 -33.67 14.56 1.27
CA ALA A 115 -34.28 14.33 2.59
C ALA A 115 -34.47 12.81 2.81
N VAL A 116 -34.34 12.34 4.05
CA VAL A 116 -34.57 10.94 4.42
C VAL A 116 -35.97 10.51 3.98
N GLY A 117 -36.05 9.44 3.19
CA GLY A 117 -37.30 8.94 2.60
C GLY A 117 -37.68 9.55 1.24
N SER A 118 -36.83 10.42 0.68
CA SER A 118 -37.05 10.98 -0.66
C SER A 118 -36.52 10.03 -1.73
N ARG A 119 -37.37 9.67 -2.70
CA ARG A 119 -36.93 9.07 -3.96
C ARG A 119 -36.59 10.20 -4.93
N VAL A 120 -35.31 10.44 -5.20
CA VAL A 120 -34.91 11.35 -6.27
C VAL A 120 -34.95 10.57 -7.58
N VAL A 121 -35.94 10.85 -8.42
CA VAL A 121 -36.02 10.34 -9.80
C VAL A 121 -35.71 11.50 -10.75
N PRO A 122 -34.51 11.57 -11.35
CA PRO A 122 -34.20 12.58 -12.35
C PRO A 122 -35.01 12.34 -13.63
N SER A 123 -35.53 13.40 -14.24
CA SER A 123 -36.41 13.34 -15.41
C SER A 123 -35.70 13.08 -16.74
N ALA A 124 -34.37 12.93 -16.78
CA ALA A 124 -33.65 12.57 -18.00
C ALA A 124 -32.29 11.88 -17.72
N PRO A 125 -31.91 10.86 -18.53
CA PRO A 125 -30.63 10.15 -18.43
C PRO A 125 -29.40 10.97 -18.88
N PRO A 126 -28.17 10.54 -18.49
CA PRO A 126 -27.84 9.36 -17.67
C PRO A 126 -27.80 9.69 -16.17
N PHE A 127 -28.46 8.87 -15.34
CA PHE A 127 -28.63 9.13 -13.89
C PHE A 127 -27.98 8.05 -13.00
N PHE A 128 -27.56 8.47 -11.82
CA PHE A 128 -27.29 7.62 -10.65
C PHE A 128 -28.52 7.63 -9.73
N MET A 129 -29.05 6.46 -9.39
CA MET A 129 -30.11 6.32 -8.37
C MET A 129 -29.47 6.44 -6.99
N VAL A 130 -29.98 7.34 -6.16
CA VAL A 130 -29.67 7.40 -4.72
C VAL A 130 -30.88 6.86 -3.97
N ASP A 131 -30.86 5.56 -3.65
CA ASP A 131 -31.80 4.99 -2.67
C ASP A 131 -31.26 5.27 -1.27
N SER A 132 -31.71 6.35 -0.64
CA SER A 132 -31.56 6.49 0.81
C SER A 132 -32.49 5.48 1.46
N GLY A 133 -31.96 4.32 1.84
CA GLY A 133 -32.71 3.25 2.49
C GLY A 133 -33.57 3.75 3.65
N ASN A 134 -34.76 3.15 3.78
CA ASN A 134 -35.79 3.46 4.76
C ASN A 134 -35.21 3.67 6.17
N ALA A 135 -35.34 4.88 6.72
CA ALA A 135 -35.12 5.08 8.14
C ALA A 135 -36.36 4.60 8.90
N THR A 136 -36.24 3.54 9.69
CA THR A 136 -37.24 3.19 10.69
C THR A 136 -37.14 4.20 11.83
N VAL A 137 -38.17 5.03 12.03
CA VAL A 137 -38.34 5.84 13.24
C VAL A 137 -39.00 4.95 14.28
N LEU A 138 -38.27 4.60 15.36
CA LEU A 138 -38.92 4.10 16.57
C LEU A 138 -39.55 5.30 17.29
N VAL A 139 -40.87 5.22 17.51
CA VAL A 139 -41.64 6.15 18.34
C VAL A 139 -41.68 5.63 19.77
#